data_AF-A0A9D8A0R7-F1
#
_entry.id   AF-A0A9D8A0R7-F1
#
_cell.length_a   1.000
_cell.length_b   1.000
_cell.length_c   1.000
_cell.angle_alpha   90.00
_cell.angle_beta   90.00
_cell.angle_gamma   90.00
#
_symmetry.space_group_name_H-M   'P 1'
#
loop_
_entity.id
_entity.type
_entity.pdbx_description
1 polymer ?
#
loop_
_entity_poly.entity_id
_entity_poly.type
_entity_poly.pdbx_seq_one_letter_code
_entity_poly.pdbx_strand_id
1 'polypeptide(L)'
;MGNISLVRMAEAAGLGKIGKNGLIFHSIYGPRLMLGGIVTTAPLPSLSWPEKDECGCPEDCFVCQEICPASAIDKKGKVNRPNCARHSMQSPLFSLMLKSKAFNIEDVSTIFNTASVDGNSMYKCVRCISDCPKL
;
A
#
# COMPACT_ATOMS: atom_id res chain seq x y z
N MET A 1 12.65 -1.20 -6.49
CA MET A 1 11.99 -0.92 -5.19
C MET A 1 13.07 -0.68 -4.16
N GLY A 2 12.93 0.37 -3.33
CA GLY A 2 13.91 0.70 -2.28
C GLY A 2 14.01 -0.40 -1.21
N ASN A 3 15.16 -0.50 -0.57
CA ASN A 3 15.48 -1.46 0.49
C ASN A 3 14.88 -1.11 1.86
N ILE A 4 14.13 -0.01 1.96
CA ILE A 4 13.58 0.49 3.24
C ILE A 4 12.05 0.56 3.17
N SER A 5 11.40 0.16 4.27
CA SER A 5 9.96 0.25 4.42
C SER A 5 9.54 1.69 4.75
N LEU A 6 8.94 2.39 3.78
CA LEU A 6 8.37 3.73 3.99
C LEU A 6 7.31 3.75 5.09
N VAL A 7 6.51 2.69 5.21
CA VAL A 7 5.50 2.54 6.27
C VAL A 7 6.16 2.58 7.66
N ARG A 8 7.20 1.79 7.88
CA ARG A 8 7.90 1.78 9.18
C ARG A 8 8.58 3.11 9.48
N MET A 9 9.14 3.77 8.47
CA MET A 9 9.74 5.09 8.62
C MET A 9 8.69 6.15 8.96
N ALA A 10 7.51 6.10 8.34
CA ALA A 10 6.41 7.01 8.64
C ALA A 10 5.89 6.85 10.08
N GLU A 11 5.76 5.62 10.57
CA GLU A 11 5.43 5.37 11.98
C GLU A 11 6.50 5.91 12.92
N ALA A 12 7.79 5.67 12.62
CA ALA A 12 8.90 6.20 13.41
C ALA A 12 8.99 7.73 13.40
N ALA A 13 8.61 8.37 12.28
CA ALA A 13 8.53 9.81 12.14
C ALA A 13 7.29 10.42 12.83
N GLY A 14 6.40 9.60 13.40
CA GLY A 14 5.19 10.07 14.09
C GLY A 14 4.07 10.54 13.16
N LEU A 15 4.08 10.14 11.88
CA LEU A 15 3.03 10.46 10.91
C LEU A 15 1.76 9.62 11.09
N GLY A 16 1.73 8.72 12.07
CA GLY A 16 0.61 7.82 12.34
C GLY A 16 1.06 6.47 12.89
N LYS A 17 0.11 5.56 13.04
CA LYS A 17 0.35 4.16 13.45
C LYS A 17 0.03 3.20 12.33
N ILE A 18 0.61 2.00 12.36
CA ILE A 18 0.22 0.96 11.42
C ILE A 18 -1.22 0.50 11.71
N GLY A 19 -2.11 0.70 10.74
CA GLY A 19 -3.50 0.24 10.80
C GLY A 19 -3.63 -1.26 10.56
N LYS A 20 -4.83 -1.80 10.83
CA LYS A 20 -5.15 -3.23 10.65
C LYS A 20 -5.01 -3.71 9.18
N ASN A 21 -5.08 -2.79 8.22
CA ASN A 21 -4.85 -3.08 6.79
C ASN A 21 -3.35 -3.04 6.39
N GLY A 22 -2.43 -2.86 7.34
CA GLY A 22 -0.98 -2.84 7.11
C GLY A 22 -0.42 -1.56 6.49
N LEU A 23 -1.25 -0.51 6.37
CA LEU A 23 -0.86 0.83 5.91
C LEU A 23 -0.71 1.77 7.10
N ILE A 24 -0.12 2.95 6.88
CA ILE A 24 -0.14 4.00 7.90
C ILE A 24 -1.55 4.57 8.01
N PHE A 25 -1.98 4.73 9.25
CA PHE A 25 -3.26 5.32 9.63
C PHE A 25 -2.99 6.60 10.43
N HIS A 26 -3.60 7.69 9.99
CA HIS A 26 -3.64 8.99 10.67
C HIS A 26 -5.09 9.26 11.13
N SER A 27 -5.27 9.78 12.33
CA SER A 27 -6.53 10.17 12.96
C SER A 27 -7.41 11.07 12.07
N ILE A 28 -6.78 12.04 11.40
CA ILE A 28 -7.43 12.96 10.46
C ILE A 28 -7.59 12.33 9.07
N TYR A 29 -6.52 11.80 8.45
CA TYR A 29 -6.56 11.40 7.03
C TYR A 29 -6.87 9.91 6.79
N GLY A 30 -7.08 9.15 7.86
CA GLY A 30 -7.19 7.69 7.81
C GLY A 30 -5.98 7.05 7.12
N PRO A 31 -6.21 6.00 6.31
CA PRO A 31 -5.15 5.32 5.55
C PRO A 31 -4.85 5.94 4.17
N ARG A 32 -5.41 7.11 3.82
CA ARG A 32 -5.29 7.74 2.49
C ARG A 32 -4.02 8.61 2.38
N LEU A 33 -2.87 8.02 2.67
CA LEU A 33 -1.58 8.69 2.66
C LEU A 33 -0.66 8.11 1.58
N MET A 34 -0.05 8.99 0.80
CA MET A 34 1.07 8.63 -0.08
C MET A 34 2.38 8.92 0.65
N LEU A 35 3.21 7.89 0.80
CA LEU A 35 4.49 8.00 1.50
C LEU A 35 5.62 8.23 0.51
N GLY A 36 6.45 9.22 0.81
CA GLY A 36 7.73 9.46 0.17
C GLY A 36 8.80 9.62 1.24
N GLY A 37 10.04 9.27 0.92
CA GLY A 37 11.16 9.39 1.86
C GLY A 37 12.47 9.62 1.13
N ILE A 38 13.34 10.42 1.75
CA ILE A 38 14.69 10.70 1.28
C ILE A 38 15.65 10.29 2.40
N VAL A 39 16.60 9.42 2.08
CA VAL A 39 17.72 9.11 2.97
C VAL A 39 18.81 10.14 2.69
N THR A 40 19.19 10.91 3.71
CA THR A 40 20.20 11.97 3.59
C THR A 40 21.15 11.97 4.78
N THR A 41 22.39 12.37 4.53
CA THR A 41 23.39 12.68 5.58
C THR A 41 23.43 14.17 5.90
N ALA A 42 22.62 14.99 5.22
CA ALA A 42 22.55 16.41 5.48
C ALA A 42 22.15 16.67 6.94
N PRO A 43 22.78 17.63 7.64
CA PRO A 43 22.39 17.99 8.98
C PRO A 43 21.00 18.63 8.93
N LEU A 44 20.01 17.92 9.48
CA LEU A 44 18.66 18.44 9.64
C LEU A 44 18.48 18.92 11.09
N PRO A 45 17.85 20.09 11.32
CA PRO A 45 17.45 20.47 12.67
C PRO A 45 16.54 19.38 13.23
N SER A 46 16.58 19.14 14.55
CA SER A 46 15.66 18.23 15.22
C SER A 46 14.24 18.72 14.95
N LEU A 47 13.53 18.06 14.02
CA LEU A 47 12.23 18.51 13.57
C LEU A 47 11.27 18.58 14.76
N SER A 48 10.87 19.79 15.13
CA SER A 48 9.54 20.02 15.69
C SER A 48 8.61 20.19 14.49
N TRP A 49 7.90 19.14 14.09
CA TRP A 49 6.58 19.15 13.39
C TRP A 49 6.31 17.80 12.70
N PRO A 50 5.05 17.31 12.62
CA PRO A 50 3.79 17.82 13.19
C PRO A 50 3.51 17.25 14.60
N GLU A 51 2.37 17.62 15.20
CA GLU A 51 1.78 16.88 16.32
C GLU A 51 1.81 15.38 16.01
N LYS A 52 2.42 14.59 16.90
CA LYS A 52 2.52 13.15 16.70
C LYS A 52 1.13 12.55 16.71
N ASP A 53 0.78 11.84 15.65
CA ASP A 53 -0.46 11.10 15.63
C ASP A 53 -0.26 9.72 16.26
N GLU A 54 -0.67 9.61 17.51
CA GLU A 54 -0.60 8.36 18.26
C GLU A 54 -1.94 7.62 18.30
N CYS A 55 -3.02 8.21 17.78
CA CYS A 55 -4.38 7.75 18.02
C CYS A 55 -4.74 6.43 17.29
N GLY A 56 -3.99 6.07 16.24
CA GLY A 56 -4.11 4.78 15.56
C GLY A 56 -5.52 4.41 15.08
N CYS A 57 -5.68 3.19 14.58
CA CYS A 57 -6.99 2.66 14.20
C CYS A 57 -7.74 2.20 15.47
N PRO A 58 -9.03 2.55 15.65
CA PRO A 58 -9.81 2.09 16.80
C PRO A 58 -9.77 0.57 16.98
N GLU A 59 -9.69 0.11 18.23
CA GLU A 59 -9.57 -1.32 18.55
C GLU A 59 -10.80 -2.12 18.08
N ASP A 60 -11.98 -1.52 18.09
CA ASP A 60 -13.28 -2.10 17.71
C ASP A 60 -13.62 -1.96 16.21
N CYS A 61 -12.73 -1.38 15.39
CA CYS A 61 -12.97 -1.23 13.95
C CYS A 61 -12.52 -2.47 13.16
N PHE A 62 -13.44 -3.17 12.48
CA PHE A 62 -13.13 -4.37 11.67
C PHE A 62 -13.41 -4.21 10.17
N VAL A 63 -13.79 -3.00 9.73
CA VAL A 63 -14.28 -2.73 8.36
C VAL A 63 -13.33 -3.23 7.27
N CYS A 64 -12.03 -2.93 7.40
CA CYS A 64 -11.05 -3.34 6.39
C CYS A 64 -10.90 -4.86 6.28
N GLN A 65 -11.10 -5.60 7.36
CA GLN A 65 -11.02 -7.06 7.40
C GLN A 65 -12.26 -7.68 6.75
N GLU A 66 -13.44 -7.12 7.03
CA GLU A 66 -14.71 -7.60 6.51
C GLU A 66 -14.89 -7.35 5.01
N ILE A 67 -14.45 -6.18 4.52
CA ILE A 67 -14.64 -5.80 3.12
C ILE A 67 -13.54 -6.33 2.18
N CYS A 68 -12.49 -6.94 2.72
CA CYS A 68 -11.35 -7.40 1.92
C CYS A 68 -11.76 -8.53 0.96
N PRO A 69 -11.81 -8.29 -0.37
CA PRO A 69 -12.27 -9.30 -1.33
C PRO A 69 -11.33 -10.51 -1.41
N ALA A 70 -10.06 -10.33 -1.04
CA ALA A 70 -9.06 -11.39 -1.03
C ALA A 70 -8.99 -12.13 0.31
N SER A 71 -9.79 -11.75 1.31
CA SER A 71 -9.67 -12.24 2.70
C SER A 71 -8.22 -12.22 3.20
N ALA A 72 -7.49 -11.17 2.83
CA ALA A 72 -6.05 -11.07 3.03
C ALA A 72 -5.67 -10.47 4.40
N ILE A 73 -6.64 -9.98 5.18
CA ILE A 73 -6.38 -9.33 6.46
C ILE A 73 -7.02 -10.20 7.54
N ASP A 74 -6.20 -10.76 8.43
CA ASP A 74 -6.72 -11.58 9.54
C ASP A 74 -7.35 -10.71 10.64
N LYS A 75 -8.07 -11.33 11.59
CA LYS A 75 -8.72 -10.62 12.71
C LYS A 75 -7.75 -9.87 13.63
N LYS A 76 -6.45 -10.22 13.62
CA LYS A 76 -5.39 -9.55 14.40
C LYS A 76 -4.74 -8.39 13.64
N GLY A 77 -5.17 -8.10 12.40
CA GLY A 77 -4.61 -7.03 11.56
C GLY A 77 -3.33 -7.43 10.81
N LYS A 78 -3.02 -8.73 10.72
CA LYS A 78 -1.89 -9.22 9.92
C LYS A 78 -2.35 -9.42 8.48
N VAL A 79 -1.64 -8.77 7.57
CA VAL A 79 -1.90 -8.85 6.13
C VAL A 79 -1.11 -9.99 5.49
N ASN A 80 -1.82 -10.94 4.89
CA ASN A 80 -1.28 -11.91 3.94
C ASN A 80 -0.98 -11.19 2.61
N ARG A 81 0.25 -10.67 2.49
CA ARG A 81 0.71 -9.91 1.32
C ARG A 81 0.59 -10.68 0.00
N PRO A 82 0.97 -11.99 -0.09
CA PRO A 82 0.77 -12.76 -1.31
C PRO A 82 -0.68 -12.81 -1.81
N ASN A 83 -1.64 -13.05 -0.90
CA ASN A 83 -3.06 -13.08 -1.26
C ASN A 83 -3.56 -11.70 -1.69
N CYS A 84 -3.18 -10.64 -0.96
CA CYS A 84 -3.51 -9.27 -1.32
C CYS A 84 -2.97 -8.91 -2.71
N ALA A 85 -1.67 -9.15 -2.96
CA ALA A 85 -1.01 -8.82 -4.22
C ALA A 85 -1.62 -9.56 -5.41
N ARG A 86 -1.99 -10.84 -5.25
CA ARG A 86 -2.65 -11.61 -6.31
C ARG A 86 -3.97 -10.97 -6.76
N HIS A 87 -4.71 -10.37 -5.83
CA HIS A 87 -5.98 -9.73 -6.13
C HIS A 87 -5.80 -8.26 -6.56
N SER A 88 -4.92 -7.51 -5.89
CA SER A 88 -4.75 -6.09 -6.10
C SER A 88 -3.91 -5.75 -7.33
N MET A 89 -2.90 -6.55 -7.68
CA MET A 89 -1.93 -6.25 -8.74
C MET A 89 -2.19 -7.03 -10.05
N GLN A 90 -3.45 -7.22 -10.42
CA GLN A 90 -3.76 -7.86 -11.71
C GLN A 90 -3.55 -6.89 -12.87
N SER A 91 -2.45 -7.05 -13.61
CA SER A 91 -2.29 -6.40 -14.92
C SER A 91 -3.33 -6.95 -15.91
N PRO A 92 -4.24 -6.10 -16.42
CA PRO A 92 -5.13 -6.49 -17.51
C PRO A 92 -4.32 -6.90 -18.74
N LEU A 93 -3.20 -6.21 -18.99
CA LEU A 93 -2.33 -6.40 -20.15
C LEU A 93 -1.74 -7.81 -20.17
N PHE A 94 -1.23 -8.28 -19.03
CA PHE A 94 -0.69 -9.65 -18.91
C PHE A 94 -1.78 -10.72 -19.09
N SER A 95 -2.98 -10.47 -18.56
CA SER A 95 -4.11 -11.38 -18.72
C SER A 95 -4.64 -11.43 -20.16
N LEU A 96 -4.65 -10.30 -20.86
CA LEU A 96 -5.03 -10.18 -22.28
C LEU A 96 -4.00 -10.88 -23.18
N MET A 97 -2.71 -10.73 -22.91
CA MET A 97 -1.62 -11.44 -23.59
C MET A 97 -1.74 -12.96 -23.50
N LEU A 98 -1.95 -13.50 -22.29
CA LEU A 98 -2.15 -14.94 -22.10
C LEU A 98 -3.38 -15.46 -22.88
N LYS A 99 -4.40 -14.62 -23.05
CA LYS A 99 -5.61 -14.96 -23.82
C LYS A 99 -5.42 -14.85 -25.34
N SER A 100 -4.63 -13.88 -25.82
CA SER A 100 -4.44 -13.65 -27.26
C SER A 100 -3.51 -14.67 -27.91
N LYS A 101 -2.60 -15.30 -27.14
CA LYS A 101 -1.54 -16.23 -27.63
C LYS A 101 -0.66 -15.66 -28.74
N ALA A 102 -0.75 -14.36 -29.03
CA ALA A 102 0.01 -13.68 -30.05
C ALA A 102 1.03 -12.77 -29.36
N PHE A 103 2.19 -13.32 -29.02
CA PHE A 103 3.29 -12.56 -28.45
C PHE A 103 4.64 -13.19 -28.76
N ASN A 104 5.64 -12.35 -28.98
CA ASN A 104 7.03 -12.70 -29.08
C ASN A 104 7.74 -12.50 -27.73
N ILE A 105 8.93 -13.06 -27.58
CA ILE A 105 9.75 -12.92 -26.36
C ILE A 105 10.07 -11.43 -26.06
N GLU A 106 10.22 -10.60 -27.10
CA GLU A 106 10.48 -9.16 -26.99
C GLU A 106 9.28 -8.38 -26.41
N ASP A 107 8.05 -8.84 -26.69
CA ASP A 107 6.82 -8.26 -26.13
C ASP A 107 6.75 -8.48 -24.61
N VAL A 108 7.21 -9.65 -24.14
CA VAL A 108 7.26 -9.98 -22.71
C VAL A 108 8.19 -9.02 -21.96
N SER A 109 9.36 -8.71 -22.51
CA SER A 109 10.32 -7.76 -21.92
C SER A 109 9.72 -6.35 -21.84
N THR A 110 9.12 -5.89 -22.93
CA THR A 110 8.47 -4.58 -23.01
C THR A 110 7.36 -4.47 -21.97
N ILE A 111 6.51 -5.49 -21.84
CA ILE A 111 5.42 -5.51 -20.86
C ILE A 111 5.93 -5.51 -19.43
N PHE A 112 6.98 -6.27 -19.12
CA PHE A 112 7.60 -6.23 -17.79
C PHE A 112 8.14 -4.84 -17.47
N ASN A 113 8.76 -4.17 -18.45
CA ASN A 113 9.30 -2.83 -18.28
C ASN A 113 8.18 -1.79 -18.13
N THR A 114 7.13 -1.85 -18.96
CA THR A 114 5.96 -0.97 -18.84
C THR A 114 5.23 -1.17 -17.50
N ALA A 115 4.97 -2.42 -17.11
CA ALA A 115 4.37 -2.76 -15.81
C ALA A 115 5.22 -2.30 -14.62
N SER A 116 6.55 -2.21 -14.80
CA SER A 116 7.47 -1.74 -13.76
C SER A 116 7.47 -0.22 -13.61
N VAL A 117 7.23 0.54 -14.69
CA VAL A 117 7.12 2.01 -14.67
C VAL A 117 5.73 2.43 -14.16
N ASP A 118 4.68 1.71 -14.55
CA ASP A 118 3.29 1.93 -14.18
C ASP A 118 2.88 1.26 -12.85
N GLY A 119 3.80 1.22 -11.87
CA GLY A 119 3.59 0.50 -10.61
C GLY A 119 2.36 0.93 -9.80
N ASN A 120 1.84 2.14 -10.02
CA ASN A 120 0.59 2.63 -9.41
C ASN A 120 -0.66 2.38 -10.28
N SER A 121 -0.50 2.21 -11.59
CA SER A 121 -1.60 1.98 -12.55
C SER A 121 -2.13 0.54 -12.51
N MET A 122 -1.48 -0.35 -11.75
CA MET A 122 -1.82 -1.77 -11.62
C MET A 122 -2.61 -2.14 -10.35
N TYR A 123 -2.83 -1.23 -9.41
CA TYR A 123 -3.63 -1.52 -8.22
C TYR A 123 -5.13 -1.42 -8.55
N LYS A 124 -5.78 -2.56 -8.77
CA LYS A 124 -7.24 -2.63 -8.98
C LYS A 124 -8.05 -2.56 -7.68
N CYS A 125 -7.43 -2.82 -6.54
CA CYS A 125 -8.11 -2.92 -5.26
C CYS A 125 -7.62 -1.86 -4.28
N VAL A 126 -8.53 -0.97 -3.88
CA VAL A 126 -8.34 0.04 -2.83
C VAL A 126 -9.40 -0.06 -1.72
N ARG A 127 -10.17 -1.16 -1.67
CA ARG A 127 -11.34 -1.34 -0.78
C ARG A 127 -11.06 -1.05 0.69
N CYS A 128 -9.97 -1.57 1.24
CA CYS A 128 -9.59 -1.35 2.63
C CYS A 128 -9.16 0.10 2.96
N ILE A 129 -9.02 0.95 1.94
CA ILE A 129 -8.72 2.39 2.05
C ILE A 129 -10.00 3.19 1.77
N SER A 130 -10.71 2.89 0.68
CA SER A 130 -11.90 3.61 0.24
C SER A 130 -13.05 3.49 1.23
N ASP A 131 -13.22 2.30 1.82
CA ASP A 131 -14.35 1.98 2.66
C ASP A 131 -14.02 2.21 4.15
N CYS A 132 -12.85 2.77 4.46
CA CYS A 132 -12.46 3.13 5.82
C CYS A 132 -13.30 4.32 6.32
N PRO A 133 -13.99 4.20 7.48
CA PRO A 133 -14.94 5.22 7.95
C PRO A 133 -14.28 6.50 8.43
N LYS A 134 -12.97 6.47 8.71
CA LYS A 134 -12.20 7.66 9.04
C LYS A 134 -11.72 8.26 7.72
N LEU A 135 -12.33 9.40 7.35
CA LEU A 135 -12.07 10.22 6.15
C LEU A 135 -11.04 11.31 6.42
#